data_AF-A0A3D5KS22-F1
#
_entry.id   AF-A0A3D5KS22-F1
#
_cell.length_a   1.000
_cell.length_b   1.000
_cell.length_c   1.000
_cell.angle_alpha   90.00
_cell.angle_beta   90.00
_cell.angle_gamma   90.00
#
_symmetry.space_group_name_H-M   'P 1'
#
loop_
_entity.id
_entity.type
_entity.pdbx_description
1 polymer ?
#
loop_
_entity_poly.entity_id
_entity_poly.type
_entity_poly.pdbx_seq_one_letter_code
_entity_poly.pdbx_strand_id
1 'polypeptide(L)'
;MKKHILANNSFYRRISNEKDDLAEHLLDNSKKRTTEITDKAFIRVFEMIISRYSGIIENTQPMYKALQGIDHSIAELFDHTAHEILREITDLRAKAWMLTNVSESFAIANVLKKKINIKASREQIQKIEDFDPRLLNRLHNQFTKLRHKIIQALTTSVVMGDPVSKAVGRVYLALPKKQKKDQIRKLKRMRRVREAAVPRDFEPRSSDALMFGNSELFDWHFDQTTWQKLMDEYNQDFMIVDRSPANVFDIKNPYSDLPIKEEILSNEAFYGWEVEQETTHDFVQAVRDGEIKAAKDNGIDDFLWIAILDKKTCEICCEWRDGLTTTEIAEKLESEPDLKEACDATTAPAHFNCRCRMAPFSSNIEPFEPETDVGLQEWLNSL
;
A
#
# COMPACT_ATOMS: atom_id res chain seq x y z
N MET A 1 -11.82 -33.43 -14.07
CA MET A 1 -11.78 -32.04 -14.56
C MET A 1 -10.44 -31.45 -14.20
N LYS A 2 -9.68 -30.93 -15.19
CA LYS A 2 -8.51 -30.11 -14.89
C LYS A 2 -9.02 -28.82 -14.24
N LYS A 3 -8.55 -28.52 -13.04
CA LYS A 3 -8.85 -27.26 -12.34
C LYS A 3 -8.09 -26.15 -13.07
N HIS A 4 -8.77 -25.40 -13.92
CA HIS A 4 -8.13 -24.36 -14.70
C HIS A 4 -8.08 -23.05 -13.91
N ILE A 5 -6.88 -22.72 -13.44
CA ILE A 5 -6.61 -21.50 -12.68
C ILE A 5 -6.13 -20.44 -13.67
N LEU A 6 -6.68 -19.21 -13.64
CA LEU A 6 -6.21 -18.12 -14.50
C LEU A 6 -4.71 -17.86 -14.33
N ALA A 7 -4.19 -18.02 -13.10
CA ALA A 7 -2.78 -17.92 -12.78
C ALA A 7 -1.86 -18.89 -13.57
N ASN A 8 -2.41 -19.94 -14.20
CA ASN A 8 -1.63 -20.84 -15.06
C ASN A 8 -1.53 -20.35 -16.52
N ASN A 9 -2.38 -19.40 -16.93
CA ASN A 9 -2.33 -18.76 -18.24
C ASN A 9 -1.11 -17.82 -18.35
N SER A 10 -0.40 -17.86 -19.47
CA SER A 10 0.81 -17.04 -19.72
C SER A 10 0.48 -15.56 -19.87
N PHE A 11 -0.57 -15.22 -20.61
CA PHE A 11 -1.03 -13.86 -20.80
C PHE A 11 -1.54 -13.24 -19.50
N TYR A 12 -2.40 -13.95 -18.76
CA TYR A 12 -2.87 -13.47 -17.46
C TYR A 12 -1.71 -13.18 -16.50
N ARG A 13 -0.71 -14.07 -16.45
CA ARG A 13 0.49 -13.83 -15.64
C ARG A 13 1.29 -12.62 -16.13
N ARG A 14 1.42 -12.42 -17.44
CA ARG A 14 2.09 -11.23 -17.99
C ARG A 14 1.39 -9.97 -17.54
N ILE A 15 0.08 -9.86 -17.80
CA ILE A 15 -0.72 -8.69 -17.43
C ILE A 15 -0.74 -8.47 -15.91
N SER A 16 -0.88 -9.52 -15.11
CA SER A 16 -0.83 -9.38 -13.64
C SER A 16 0.55 -8.96 -13.16
N ASN A 17 1.65 -9.41 -13.77
CA ASN A 17 2.98 -8.94 -13.39
C ASN A 17 3.18 -7.47 -13.78
N GLU A 18 2.74 -7.07 -14.97
CA GLU A 18 2.79 -5.65 -15.40
C GLU A 18 1.96 -4.78 -14.45
N LYS A 19 0.74 -5.22 -14.10
CA LYS A 19 -0.10 -4.56 -13.08
C LYS A 19 0.60 -4.45 -11.72
N ASP A 20 1.23 -5.52 -11.25
CA ASP A 20 1.92 -5.53 -9.96
C ASP A 20 3.11 -4.56 -9.97
N ASP A 21 3.87 -4.48 -11.08
CA ASP A 21 4.96 -3.51 -11.28
C ASP A 21 4.42 -2.06 -11.28
N LEU A 22 3.28 -1.81 -11.93
CA LEU A 22 2.61 -0.50 -11.94
C LEU A 22 2.11 -0.09 -10.55
N ALA A 23 1.48 -1.03 -9.83
CA ALA A 23 0.96 -0.78 -8.49
C ALA A 23 2.11 -0.51 -7.50
N GLU A 24 3.25 -1.20 -7.65
CA GLU A 24 4.45 -0.93 -6.86
C GLU A 24 5.02 0.46 -7.12
N HIS A 25 4.99 0.95 -8.36
CA HIS A 25 5.41 2.30 -8.71
C HIS A 25 4.53 3.37 -8.05
N LEU A 26 3.20 3.20 -8.09
CA LEU A 26 2.27 4.10 -7.38
C LEU A 26 2.53 4.12 -5.87
N LEU A 27 2.73 2.95 -5.25
CA LEU A 27 3.06 2.86 -3.83
C LEU A 27 4.39 3.55 -3.50
N ASP A 28 5.41 3.41 -4.35
CA ASP A 28 6.71 4.05 -4.17
C ASP A 28 6.56 5.58 -4.23
N ASN A 29 5.86 6.11 -5.23
CA ASN A 29 5.57 7.54 -5.36
C ASN A 29 4.83 8.09 -4.14
N SER A 30 3.83 7.37 -3.63
CA SER A 30 3.07 7.79 -2.45
C SER A 30 3.89 7.76 -1.16
N LYS A 31 4.75 6.74 -0.97
CA LYS A 31 5.71 6.70 0.14
C LYS A 31 6.69 7.87 0.12
N LYS A 32 7.16 8.24 -1.08
CA LYS A 32 8.05 9.39 -1.26
C LYS A 32 7.36 10.70 -0.89
N ARG A 33 6.10 10.91 -1.29
CA ARG A 33 5.30 12.08 -0.89
C ARG A 33 5.03 12.12 0.61
N THR A 34 4.67 10.99 1.20
CA THR A 34 4.48 10.83 2.65
C THR A 34 5.76 11.19 3.41
N THR A 35 6.91 10.76 2.89
CA THR A 35 8.23 11.12 3.43
C THR A 35 8.47 12.63 3.33
N GLU A 36 8.17 13.26 2.19
CA GLU A 36 8.34 14.72 2.03
C GLU A 36 7.43 15.54 2.96
N ILE A 37 6.17 15.13 3.11
CA ILE A 37 5.22 15.74 4.05
C ILE A 37 5.78 15.65 5.48
N THR A 38 6.30 14.47 5.84
CA THR A 38 6.90 14.22 7.15
C THR A 38 8.19 15.03 7.36
N ASP A 39 9.07 15.10 6.36
CA ASP A 39 10.31 15.90 6.38
C ASP A 39 9.99 17.39 6.63
N LYS A 40 8.99 17.94 5.93
CA LYS A 40 8.52 19.32 6.13
C LYS A 40 8.04 19.55 7.55
N ALA A 41 7.23 18.63 8.08
CA ALA A 41 6.76 18.72 9.46
C ALA A 41 7.94 18.68 10.45
N PHE A 42 8.89 17.78 10.25
CA PHE A 42 10.07 17.71 11.11
C PHE A 42 10.89 18.99 11.04
N ILE A 43 11.21 19.52 9.85
CA ILE A 43 11.90 20.83 9.73
C ILE A 43 11.19 21.91 10.56
N ARG A 44 9.86 22.01 10.47
CA ARG A 44 9.08 22.98 11.24
C ARG A 44 9.20 22.76 12.75
N VAL A 45 9.23 21.51 13.22
CA VAL A 45 9.49 21.21 14.63
C VAL A 45 10.86 21.76 15.06
N PHE A 46 11.91 21.58 14.25
CA PHE A 46 13.24 22.12 14.57
C PHE A 46 13.27 23.64 14.58
N GLU A 47 12.63 24.31 13.62
CA GLU A 47 12.52 25.78 13.60
C GLU A 47 11.82 26.31 14.86
N MET A 48 10.74 25.64 15.30
CA MET A 48 10.03 25.99 16.52
C MET A 48 10.91 25.82 17.76
N ILE A 49 11.67 24.71 17.83
CA ILE A 49 12.59 24.46 18.94
C ILE A 49 13.71 25.50 18.95
N ILE A 50 14.41 25.71 17.84
CA ILE A 50 15.54 26.64 17.76
C ILE A 50 15.10 28.06 18.14
N SER A 51 13.93 28.52 17.67
CA SER A 51 13.43 29.86 17.96
C SER A 51 12.95 30.04 19.40
N ARG A 52 12.30 29.03 20.00
CA ARG A 52 11.67 29.16 21.32
C ARG A 52 12.53 28.66 22.47
N TYR A 53 13.42 27.70 22.23
CA TYR A 53 14.23 27.08 23.29
C TYR A 53 15.26 28.05 23.88
N SER A 54 15.83 28.96 23.08
CA SER A 54 16.74 30.01 23.57
C SER A 54 16.09 30.87 24.67
N GLY A 55 14.82 31.23 24.50
CA GLY A 55 14.06 32.00 25.50
C GLY A 55 13.84 31.25 26.82
N ILE A 56 13.83 29.91 26.78
CA ILE A 56 13.74 29.05 27.98
C ILE A 56 15.04 29.11 28.77
N ILE A 57 16.18 28.98 28.09
CA ILE A 57 17.51 29.00 28.73
C ILE A 57 17.80 30.38 29.33
N GLU A 58 17.42 31.45 28.64
CA GLU A 58 17.65 32.83 29.06
C GLU A 58 16.75 33.28 30.23
N ASN A 59 15.98 32.37 30.84
CA ASN A 59 15.06 32.61 31.97
C ASN A 59 13.99 33.68 31.71
N THR A 60 13.67 33.96 30.45
CA THR A 60 12.67 34.98 30.09
C THR A 60 11.23 34.50 30.30
N GLN A 61 11.01 33.19 30.39
CA GLN A 61 9.70 32.59 30.66
C GLN A 61 9.80 31.40 31.63
N PRO A 62 8.77 31.13 32.44
CA PRO A 62 8.70 29.91 33.23
C PRO A 62 8.76 28.67 32.33
N MET A 63 9.75 27.79 32.58
CA MET A 63 10.04 26.58 31.79
C MET A 63 8.78 25.80 31.38
N TYR A 64 7.88 25.55 32.33
CA TYR A 64 6.65 24.80 32.09
C TYR A 64 5.75 25.45 31.03
N LYS A 65 5.58 26.78 31.09
CA LYS A 65 4.74 27.52 30.11
C LYS A 65 5.35 27.48 28.72
N ALA A 66 6.67 27.61 28.62
CA ALA A 66 7.36 27.58 27.34
C ALA A 66 7.33 26.19 26.68
N LEU A 67 7.54 25.13 27.47
CA LEU A 67 7.40 23.74 26.98
C LEU A 67 5.97 23.42 26.58
N GLN A 68 4.95 23.88 27.32
CA GLN A 68 3.54 23.75 26.92
C GLN A 68 3.26 24.46 25.59
N GLY A 69 3.81 25.66 25.37
CA GLY A 69 3.66 26.38 24.11
C GLY A 69 4.29 25.65 22.93
N ILE A 70 5.45 25.00 23.13
CA ILE A 70 6.08 24.15 22.10
C ILE A 70 5.22 22.89 21.84
N ASP A 71 4.76 22.21 22.90
CA ASP A 71 3.91 21.01 22.79
C ASP A 71 2.62 21.28 22.02
N HIS A 72 1.95 22.40 22.33
CA HIS A 72 0.74 22.81 21.62
C HIS A 72 1.00 23.07 20.13
N SER A 73 2.05 23.81 19.77
CA SER A 73 2.39 24.06 18.37
C SER A 73 2.80 22.80 17.61
N ILE A 74 3.49 21.85 18.25
CA ILE A 74 3.78 20.54 17.65
C ILE A 74 2.50 19.74 17.46
N ALA A 75 1.56 19.79 18.41
CA ALA A 75 0.28 19.11 18.28
C ALA A 75 -0.53 19.62 17.09
N GLU A 76 -0.64 20.94 16.91
CA GLU A 76 -1.33 21.55 15.76
C GLU A 76 -0.65 21.18 14.42
N LEU A 77 0.68 21.24 14.38
CA LEU A 77 1.44 20.85 13.19
C LEU A 77 1.19 19.38 12.83
N PHE A 78 1.23 18.49 13.81
CA PHE A 78 1.02 17.05 13.59
C PHE A 78 -0.42 16.70 13.24
N ASP A 79 -1.41 17.42 13.77
CA ASP A 79 -2.81 17.30 13.33
C ASP A 79 -2.94 17.64 11.85
N HIS A 80 -2.38 18.78 11.41
CA HIS A 80 -2.37 19.15 9.99
C HIS A 80 -1.64 18.12 9.13
N THR A 81 -0.46 17.67 9.56
CA THR A 81 0.36 16.66 8.86
C THR A 81 -0.41 15.33 8.72
N ALA A 82 -1.13 14.90 9.76
CA ALA A 82 -1.94 13.69 9.70
C ALA A 82 -3.06 13.78 8.65
N HIS A 83 -3.70 14.95 8.50
CA HIS A 83 -4.70 15.16 7.47
C HIS A 83 -4.10 15.17 6.05
N GLU A 84 -2.91 15.73 5.85
CA GLU A 84 -2.23 15.68 4.56
C GLU A 84 -1.87 14.25 4.16
N ILE A 85 -1.30 13.48 5.10
CA ILE A 85 -0.97 12.06 4.87
C ILE A 85 -2.23 11.24 4.62
N LEU A 86 -3.33 11.51 5.34
CA LEU A 86 -4.59 10.83 5.09
C LEU A 86 -5.09 11.05 3.66
N ARG A 87 -5.02 12.28 3.14
CA ARG A 87 -5.40 12.59 1.76
C ARG A 87 -4.56 11.80 0.76
N GLU A 88 -3.25 11.72 1.00
CA GLU A 88 -2.33 10.93 0.17
C GLU A 88 -2.67 9.44 0.20
N ILE A 89 -3.00 8.87 1.38
CA ILE A 89 -3.44 7.47 1.50
C ILE A 89 -4.77 7.24 0.76
N THR A 90 -5.75 8.11 0.94
CA THR A 90 -7.06 8.01 0.26
C THR A 90 -6.92 8.08 -1.26
N ASP A 91 -6.05 8.96 -1.76
CA ASP A 91 -5.78 9.12 -3.19
C ASP A 91 -5.06 7.88 -3.76
N LEU A 92 -4.03 7.37 -3.06
CA LEU A 92 -3.39 6.10 -3.41
C LEU A 92 -4.38 4.94 -3.43
N ARG A 93 -5.28 4.85 -2.45
CA ARG A 93 -6.31 3.81 -2.35
C ARG A 93 -7.22 3.81 -3.57
N ALA A 94 -7.73 4.97 -3.96
CA ALA A 94 -8.58 5.11 -5.14
C ALA A 94 -7.85 4.67 -6.42
N LYS A 95 -6.61 5.15 -6.60
CA LYS A 95 -5.78 4.81 -7.76
C LYS A 95 -5.45 3.33 -7.84
N ALA A 96 -4.99 2.75 -6.74
CA ALA A 96 -4.63 1.34 -6.66
C ALA A 96 -5.83 0.43 -6.93
N TRP A 97 -7.01 0.76 -6.36
CA TRP A 97 -8.24 0.03 -6.63
C TRP A 97 -8.65 0.13 -8.10
N MET A 98 -8.62 1.34 -8.69
CA MET A 98 -8.99 1.56 -10.09
C MET A 98 -8.07 0.83 -11.06
N LEU A 99 -6.74 1.02 -10.93
CA LEU A 99 -5.74 0.31 -11.73
C LEU A 99 -5.97 -1.19 -11.69
N THR A 100 -6.19 -1.71 -10.49
CA THR A 100 -6.33 -3.14 -10.29
C THR A 100 -7.63 -3.66 -10.89
N ASN A 101 -8.75 -2.98 -10.64
CA ASN A 101 -10.05 -3.38 -11.18
C ASN A 101 -10.04 -3.40 -12.73
N VAL A 102 -9.48 -2.36 -13.35
CA VAL A 102 -9.39 -2.24 -14.81
C VAL A 102 -8.46 -3.28 -15.41
N SER A 103 -7.23 -3.39 -14.90
CA SER A 103 -6.20 -4.31 -15.41
C SER A 103 -6.61 -5.77 -15.23
N GLU A 104 -7.22 -6.10 -14.10
CA GLU A 104 -7.70 -7.44 -13.80
C GLU A 104 -8.90 -7.81 -14.68
N SER A 105 -9.84 -6.88 -14.87
CA SER A 105 -10.98 -7.08 -15.78
C SER A 105 -10.51 -7.32 -17.22
N PHE A 106 -9.50 -6.57 -17.67
CA PHE A 106 -8.87 -6.78 -18.98
C PHE A 106 -8.24 -8.17 -19.07
N ALA A 107 -7.45 -8.58 -18.08
CA ALA A 107 -6.80 -9.88 -18.07
C ALA A 107 -7.82 -11.03 -18.12
N ILE A 108 -8.86 -10.96 -17.29
CA ILE A 108 -9.91 -11.98 -17.20
C ILE A 108 -10.72 -12.05 -18.51
N ALA A 109 -11.19 -10.90 -19.01
CA ALA A 109 -12.00 -10.85 -20.23
C ALA A 109 -11.27 -11.43 -21.44
N ASN A 110 -9.97 -11.13 -21.59
CA ASN A 110 -9.15 -11.68 -22.68
C ASN A 110 -8.96 -13.20 -22.55
N VAL A 111 -8.69 -13.71 -21.34
CA VAL A 111 -8.55 -15.17 -21.15
C VAL A 111 -9.87 -15.89 -21.39
N LEU A 112 -11.00 -15.29 -20.98
CA LEU A 112 -12.33 -15.87 -21.13
C LEU A 112 -12.99 -15.61 -22.49
N LYS A 113 -12.34 -14.85 -23.40
CA LYS A 113 -12.93 -14.37 -24.67
C LYS A 113 -14.30 -13.69 -24.48
N LYS A 114 -14.43 -12.92 -23.40
CA LYS A 114 -15.63 -12.15 -23.10
C LYS A 114 -15.40 -10.68 -23.35
N LYS A 115 -16.50 -9.96 -23.56
CA LYS A 115 -16.49 -8.50 -23.54
C LYS A 115 -16.02 -8.04 -22.15
N ILE A 116 -15.06 -7.12 -22.12
CA ILE A 116 -14.58 -6.51 -20.88
C ILE A 116 -15.76 -5.87 -20.17
N ASN A 117 -16.05 -6.35 -18.95
CA ASN A 117 -17.09 -5.80 -18.10
C ASN A 117 -16.43 -5.14 -16.88
N ILE A 118 -16.51 -3.82 -16.82
CA ILE A 118 -15.98 -3.02 -15.72
C ILE A 118 -17.16 -2.24 -15.15
N LYS A 119 -17.62 -2.60 -13.94
CA LYS A 119 -18.69 -1.87 -13.27
C LYS A 119 -18.11 -1.12 -12.08
N ALA A 120 -17.72 0.13 -12.27
CA ALA A 120 -17.41 1.03 -11.16
C ALA A 120 -18.55 2.04 -11.03
N SER A 121 -19.46 1.86 -10.07
CA SER A 121 -20.46 2.90 -9.82
C SER A 121 -19.79 4.10 -9.15
N ARG A 122 -20.31 5.30 -9.41
CA ARG A 122 -19.84 6.52 -8.72
C ARG A 122 -19.91 6.37 -7.19
N GLU A 123 -20.93 5.68 -6.68
CA GLU A 123 -21.06 5.36 -5.25
C GLU A 123 -19.96 4.43 -4.73
N GLN A 124 -19.43 3.52 -5.55
CA GLN A 124 -18.31 2.66 -5.17
C GLN A 124 -17.00 3.43 -5.11
N ILE A 125 -16.75 4.31 -6.08
CA ILE A 125 -15.59 5.21 -6.08
C ILE A 125 -15.68 6.14 -4.86
N GLN A 126 -16.85 6.73 -4.62
CA GLN A 126 -17.11 7.54 -3.43
C GLN A 126 -16.79 6.78 -2.14
N LYS A 127 -17.24 5.51 -2.00
CA LYS A 127 -16.94 4.68 -0.82
C LYS A 127 -15.45 4.37 -0.63
N ILE A 128 -14.69 4.31 -1.72
CA ILE A 128 -13.24 4.10 -1.66
C ILE A 128 -12.55 5.39 -1.22
N GLU A 129 -12.99 6.52 -1.77
CA GLU A 129 -12.53 7.87 -1.44
C GLU A 129 -13.04 8.36 -0.08
N ASP A 130 -14.04 7.69 0.50
CA ASP A 130 -14.64 8.09 1.76
C ASP A 130 -13.60 8.09 2.88
N PHE A 131 -13.70 9.15 3.68
CA PHE A 131 -12.84 9.38 4.83
C PHE A 131 -12.97 8.23 5.84
N ASP A 132 -11.85 7.56 6.15
CA ASP A 132 -11.80 6.56 7.22
C ASP A 132 -11.38 7.23 8.54
N PRO A 133 -12.32 7.49 9.49
CA PRO A 133 -11.98 8.07 10.78
C PRO A 133 -11.06 7.16 11.60
N ARG A 134 -11.07 5.84 11.37
CA ARG A 134 -10.19 4.91 12.08
C ARG A 134 -8.75 5.08 11.64
N LEU A 135 -8.52 5.26 10.34
CA LEU A 135 -7.19 5.55 9.80
C LEU A 135 -6.65 6.87 10.37
N LEU A 136 -7.45 7.94 10.37
CA LEU A 136 -7.03 9.21 10.98
C LEU A 136 -6.65 9.04 12.46
N ASN A 137 -7.46 8.32 13.23
CA ASN A 137 -7.16 8.05 14.65
C ASN A 137 -5.86 7.25 14.83
N ARG A 138 -5.54 6.30 13.93
CA ARG A 138 -4.26 5.58 13.96
C ARG A 138 -3.10 6.53 13.67
N LEU A 139 -3.22 7.40 12.66
CA LEU A 139 -2.22 8.43 12.35
C LEU A 139 -2.00 9.37 13.56
N HIS A 140 -3.08 9.89 14.15
CA HIS A 140 -3.02 10.72 15.35
C HIS A 140 -2.32 10.03 16.51
N ASN A 141 -2.59 8.74 16.73
CA ASN A 141 -1.93 7.97 17.77
C ASN A 141 -0.42 7.87 17.55
N GLN A 142 0.03 7.68 16.30
CA GLN A 142 1.48 7.62 16.00
C GLN A 142 2.14 8.99 16.19
N PHE A 143 1.53 10.06 15.69
CA PHE A 143 2.04 11.42 15.91
C PHE A 143 2.03 11.83 17.38
N THR A 144 1.03 11.41 18.15
CA THR A 144 0.97 11.67 19.60
C THR A 144 2.11 10.98 20.34
N LYS A 145 2.41 9.71 20.00
CA LYS A 145 3.57 9.00 20.55
C LYS A 145 4.88 9.72 20.19
N LEU A 146 5.01 10.18 18.94
CA LEU A 146 6.20 10.92 18.51
C LEU A 146 6.34 12.25 19.24
N ARG A 147 5.24 13.01 19.37
CA ARG A 147 5.19 14.26 20.14
C ARG A 147 5.67 14.04 21.56
N HIS A 148 5.17 13.01 22.25
CA HIS A 148 5.63 12.69 23.61
C HIS A 148 7.14 12.41 23.67
N LYS A 149 7.71 11.69 22.70
CA LYS A 149 9.17 11.46 22.62
C LYS A 149 9.94 12.76 22.44
N ILE A 150 9.47 13.67 21.57
CA ILE A 150 10.08 14.98 21.33
C ILE A 150 10.05 15.83 22.61
N ILE A 151 8.89 15.96 23.25
CA ILE A 151 8.73 16.75 24.48
C ILE A 151 9.55 16.16 25.63
N GLN A 152 9.62 14.83 25.75
CA GLN A 152 10.48 14.18 26.72
C GLN A 152 11.96 14.52 26.47
N ALA A 153 12.43 14.45 25.22
CA ALA A 153 13.80 14.81 24.86
C ALA A 153 14.11 16.28 25.18
N LEU A 154 13.18 17.20 24.89
CA LEU A 154 13.31 18.62 25.25
C LEU A 154 13.35 18.82 26.76
N THR A 155 12.46 18.17 27.50
CA THR A 155 12.41 18.27 28.97
C THR A 155 13.72 17.79 29.59
N THR A 156 14.26 16.67 29.12
CA THR A 156 15.59 16.19 29.53
C THR A 156 16.68 17.22 29.22
N SER A 157 16.63 17.84 28.04
CA SER A 157 17.60 18.87 27.66
C SER A 157 17.57 20.07 28.62
N VAL A 158 16.37 20.54 28.99
CA VAL A 158 16.25 21.68 29.92
C VAL A 158 16.77 21.31 31.31
N VAL A 159 16.42 20.11 31.82
CA VAL A 159 16.89 19.63 33.13
C VAL A 159 18.42 19.53 33.18
N MET A 160 19.04 19.14 32.06
CA MET A 160 20.49 19.03 31.94
C MET A 160 21.19 20.37 31.69
N GLY A 161 20.44 21.46 31.44
CA GLY A 161 21.01 22.76 31.06
C GLY A 161 21.71 22.72 29.70
N ASP A 162 21.22 21.89 28.78
CA ASP A 162 21.84 21.71 27.46
C ASP A 162 21.68 23.00 26.61
N PRO A 163 22.73 23.42 25.86
CA PRO A 163 22.58 24.47 24.86
C PRO A 163 21.66 24.01 23.72
N VAL A 164 21.13 24.97 22.94
CA VAL A 164 20.19 24.71 21.84
C VAL A 164 20.67 23.60 20.90
N SER A 165 21.96 23.60 20.54
CA SER A 165 22.55 22.59 19.65
C SER A 165 22.42 21.16 20.18
N LYS A 166 22.61 20.93 21.49
CA LYS A 166 22.46 19.62 22.12
C LYS A 166 20.99 19.23 22.29
N ALA A 167 20.12 20.19 22.60
CA ALA A 167 18.68 19.96 22.70
C ALA A 167 18.10 19.50 21.35
N VAL A 168 18.48 20.20 20.28
CA VAL A 168 18.16 19.86 18.89
C VAL A 168 18.68 18.47 18.53
N GLY A 169 19.91 18.14 18.93
CA GLY A 169 20.49 16.80 18.76
C GLY A 169 19.68 15.69 19.44
N ARG A 170 19.22 15.90 20.68
CA ARG A 170 18.37 14.91 21.39
C ARG A 170 17.02 14.72 20.72
N VAL A 171 16.42 15.81 20.25
CA VAL A 171 15.15 15.74 19.52
C VAL A 171 15.33 14.98 18.20
N TYR A 172 16.40 15.26 17.46
CA TYR A 172 16.73 14.51 16.25
C TYR A 172 16.85 13.01 16.51
N LEU A 173 17.52 12.60 17.59
CA LEU A 173 17.62 11.19 17.97
C LEU A 173 16.30 10.55 18.40
N ALA A 174 15.29 11.34 18.76
CA ALA A 174 13.95 10.87 19.12
C ALA A 174 13.04 10.66 17.89
N LEU A 175 13.41 11.22 16.73
CA LEU A 175 12.66 11.08 15.49
C LEU A 175 12.85 9.69 14.86
N PRO A 176 11.90 9.24 14.02
CA PRO A 176 12.09 8.07 13.19
C PRO A 176 13.34 8.25 12.31
N LYS A 177 14.07 7.16 12.07
CA LYS A 177 15.26 7.18 11.22
C LYS A 177 14.91 6.74 9.82
N LYS A 178 15.41 7.46 8.81
CA LYS A 178 15.32 6.99 7.42
C LYS A 178 16.08 5.66 7.29
N GLN A 179 15.44 4.70 6.65
CA GLN A 179 16.02 3.43 6.30
C GLN A 179 16.33 3.44 4.80
N LYS A 180 17.43 2.81 4.39
CA LYS A 180 17.59 2.46 2.98
C LYS A 180 16.44 1.55 2.60
N LYS A 181 15.86 1.72 1.41
CA LYS A 181 15.05 0.67 0.80
C LYS A 181 15.90 -0.60 0.84
N ASP A 182 15.59 -1.52 1.75
CA ASP A 182 16.05 -2.88 1.59
C ASP A 182 15.65 -3.24 0.17
N GLN A 183 16.60 -3.64 -0.67
CA GLN A 183 16.27 -4.14 -2.00
C GLN A 183 15.30 -5.29 -1.75
N ILE A 184 14.01 -4.99 -1.86
CA ILE A 184 12.94 -5.95 -1.63
C ILE A 184 13.32 -7.07 -2.59
N ARG A 185 13.62 -8.25 -2.03
CA ARG A 185 13.85 -9.44 -2.85
C ARG A 185 12.67 -9.48 -3.81
N LYS A 186 12.91 -9.16 -5.09
CA LYS A 186 11.86 -9.07 -6.12
C LYS A 186 10.83 -10.14 -5.81
N LEU A 187 9.60 -9.71 -5.51
CA LEU A 187 8.52 -10.62 -5.16
C LEU A 187 8.57 -11.77 -6.17
N LYS A 188 8.57 -13.02 -5.69
CA LYS A 188 8.67 -14.18 -6.58
C LYS A 188 7.52 -14.05 -7.58
N ARG A 189 7.86 -13.72 -8.84
CA ARG A 189 6.91 -13.66 -9.97
C ARG A 189 5.97 -14.84 -9.88
N MET A 190 4.69 -14.63 -10.21
CA MET A 190 3.68 -15.70 -10.15
C MET A 190 4.22 -16.98 -10.80
N ARG A 191 4.56 -17.95 -9.96
CA ARG A 191 5.01 -19.27 -10.40
C ARG A 191 3.77 -20.04 -10.81
N ARG A 192 3.91 -20.90 -11.81
CA ARG A 192 2.86 -21.83 -12.22
C ARG A 192 2.39 -22.58 -10.96
N VAL A 193 1.11 -22.52 -10.66
CA VAL A 193 0.55 -23.21 -9.50
C VAL A 193 0.51 -24.69 -9.85
N ARG A 194 1.07 -25.56 -9.00
CA ARG A 194 0.97 -27.02 -9.20
C ARG A 194 -0.48 -27.42 -8.94
N GLU A 195 -1.17 -27.90 -9.96
CA GLU A 195 -2.49 -28.51 -9.82
C GLU A 195 -2.40 -29.74 -8.90
N ALA A 196 -3.38 -29.90 -7.99
CA ALA A 196 -3.63 -31.19 -7.34
C ALA A 196 -4.08 -32.20 -8.42
N ALA A 197 -3.56 -33.42 -8.39
CA ALA A 197 -3.71 -34.41 -9.46
C ALA A 197 -5.16 -34.88 -9.64
N VAL A 198 -5.66 -34.90 -10.88
CA VAL A 198 -6.97 -35.49 -11.25
C VAL A 198 -6.91 -36.21 -12.62
N PRO A 199 -7.64 -37.34 -12.82
CA PRO A 199 -7.61 -38.17 -14.04
C PRO A 199 -8.26 -37.54 -15.29
N ARG A 200 -7.93 -38.14 -16.44
CA ARG A 200 -8.20 -37.68 -17.81
C ARG A 200 -9.58 -38.10 -18.34
N ASP A 201 -10.14 -37.24 -19.19
CA ASP A 201 -10.65 -37.53 -20.55
C ASP A 201 -11.79 -36.56 -20.93
N PHE A 202 -11.58 -35.70 -21.95
CA PHE A 202 -12.60 -35.23 -22.91
C PHE A 202 -11.97 -34.37 -24.04
N GLU A 203 -12.53 -34.44 -25.25
CA GLU A 203 -12.09 -33.77 -26.50
C GLU A 203 -12.77 -32.39 -26.73
N PRO A 204 -12.13 -31.45 -27.45
CA PRO A 204 -12.60 -30.06 -27.58
C PRO A 204 -13.60 -29.85 -28.73
N ARG A 205 -14.46 -28.84 -28.60
CA ARG A 205 -15.36 -28.34 -29.67
C ARG A 205 -14.91 -26.96 -30.19
N SER A 206 -15.20 -26.74 -31.46
CA SER A 206 -14.65 -25.72 -32.36
C SER A 206 -14.93 -24.27 -31.98
N SER A 207 -13.91 -23.46 -32.24
CA SER A 207 -13.82 -22.01 -32.18
C SER A 207 -14.66 -21.31 -33.26
N ASP A 208 -15.47 -20.34 -32.87
CA ASP A 208 -15.84 -19.21 -33.72
C ASP A 208 -16.14 -17.97 -32.86
N ALA A 209 -15.76 -16.80 -33.39
CA ALA A 209 -16.01 -15.43 -32.92
C ALA A 209 -15.00 -14.78 -31.96
N LEU A 210 -13.96 -14.15 -32.53
CA LEU A 210 -13.33 -12.93 -32.01
C LEU A 210 -13.36 -11.86 -33.11
N MET A 211 -14.44 -11.08 -33.13
CA MET A 211 -14.54 -9.87 -33.96
C MET A 211 -14.12 -8.67 -33.11
N PHE A 212 -12.92 -8.15 -33.39
CA PHE A 212 -12.51 -6.81 -32.97
C PHE A 212 -13.21 -5.79 -33.87
N GLY A 213 -13.89 -4.81 -33.26
CA GLY A 213 -14.55 -3.74 -34.00
C GLY A 213 -14.97 -2.60 -33.09
N ASN A 214 -14.25 -1.48 -33.22
CA ASN A 214 -14.60 -0.07 -33.02
C ASN A 214 -15.74 0.33 -32.07
N SER A 215 -15.39 1.28 -31.19
CA SER A 215 -16.20 2.39 -30.65
C SER A 215 -17.73 2.22 -30.69
N GLU A 216 -18.30 1.90 -29.52
CA GLU A 216 -19.70 2.10 -29.08
C GLU A 216 -20.12 1.05 -28.02
N LEU A 217 -19.29 0.03 -27.78
CA LEU A 217 -19.58 -1.06 -26.84
C LEU A 217 -19.00 -0.86 -25.42
N PHE A 218 -18.48 0.30 -25.06
CA PHE A 218 -17.88 0.52 -23.74
C PHE A 218 -18.81 1.35 -22.85
N ASP A 219 -19.52 0.70 -21.93
CA ASP A 219 -20.34 1.39 -20.92
C ASP A 219 -19.44 1.75 -19.74
N TRP A 220 -18.63 2.79 -19.93
CA TRP A 220 -17.64 3.27 -18.98
C TRP A 220 -18.21 4.40 -18.13
N HIS A 221 -18.16 4.22 -16.81
CA HIS A 221 -18.57 5.24 -15.85
C HIS A 221 -17.47 5.48 -14.82
N PHE A 222 -16.31 5.94 -15.27
CA PHE A 222 -15.26 6.43 -14.38
C PHE A 222 -15.33 7.95 -14.22
N ASP A 223 -14.85 8.44 -13.08
CA ASP A 223 -14.44 9.84 -12.99
C ASP A 223 -13.18 10.03 -13.85
N GLN A 224 -13.34 10.65 -15.02
CA GLN A 224 -12.27 10.91 -15.97
C GLN A 224 -11.12 11.70 -15.34
N THR A 225 -11.40 12.50 -14.30
CA THR A 225 -10.37 13.30 -13.63
C THR A 225 -9.42 12.43 -12.79
N THR A 226 -9.94 11.44 -12.07
CA THR A 226 -9.14 10.48 -11.31
C THR A 226 -8.35 9.56 -12.23
N TRP A 227 -8.93 9.13 -13.36
CA TRP A 227 -8.22 8.36 -14.38
C TRP A 227 -7.04 9.12 -14.96
N GLN A 228 -7.24 10.39 -15.35
CA GLN A 228 -6.15 11.20 -15.89
C GLN A 228 -5.03 11.40 -14.86
N LYS A 229 -5.36 11.68 -13.59
CA LYS A 229 -4.36 11.79 -12.51
C LYS A 229 -3.55 10.51 -12.33
N LEU A 230 -4.21 9.35 -12.43
CA LEU A 230 -3.54 8.05 -12.36
C LEU A 230 -2.56 7.88 -13.51
N MET A 231 -2.97 8.19 -14.73
CA MET A 231 -2.11 8.11 -15.91
C MET A 231 -0.97 9.13 -15.87
N ASP A 232 -1.21 10.33 -15.35
CA ASP A 232 -0.18 11.35 -15.19
C ASP A 232 0.88 10.92 -14.16
N GLU A 233 0.45 10.38 -13.01
CA GLU A 233 1.38 9.88 -12.00
C GLU A 233 2.12 8.62 -12.43
N TYR A 234 1.45 7.77 -13.20
CA TYR A 234 2.10 6.63 -13.82
C TYR A 234 3.26 7.06 -14.74
N ASN A 235 3.04 8.09 -15.55
CA ASN A 235 4.04 8.59 -16.48
C ASN A 235 5.11 9.49 -15.83
N GLN A 236 5.01 9.74 -14.52
CA GLN A 236 5.92 10.61 -13.78
C GLN A 236 6.69 9.84 -12.70
N ASP A 237 8.02 9.90 -12.78
CA ASP A 237 8.87 9.47 -11.66
C ASP A 237 8.92 10.59 -10.61
N PHE A 238 8.38 10.31 -9.42
CA PHE A 238 8.50 11.24 -8.32
C PHE A 238 9.93 11.23 -7.77
N MET A 239 10.60 12.37 -7.90
CA MET A 239 11.93 12.62 -7.36
C MET A 239 11.81 13.34 -6.02
N ILE A 240 12.21 12.68 -4.93
CA ILE A 240 12.30 13.37 -3.63
C ILE A 240 13.42 14.40 -3.70
N VAL A 241 13.11 15.64 -3.33
CA VAL A 241 14.13 16.60 -2.89
C VAL A 241 14.39 16.33 -1.42
N ASP A 242 15.50 15.68 -1.08
CA ASP A 242 15.82 15.34 0.31
C ASP A 242 15.99 16.62 1.13
N ARG A 243 15.06 16.81 2.09
CA ARG A 243 15.04 17.95 3.01
C ARG A 243 15.05 17.47 4.45
N SER A 244 15.71 16.35 4.74
CA SER A 244 15.80 15.87 6.12
C SER A 244 16.39 16.95 7.05
N PRO A 245 15.98 17.02 8.32
CA PRO A 245 16.48 18.06 9.23
C PRO A 245 18.01 18.12 9.34
N ALA A 246 18.71 16.98 9.23
CA ALA A 246 20.16 16.90 9.27
C ALA A 246 20.85 17.51 8.02
N ASN A 247 20.12 17.65 6.91
CA ASN A 247 20.62 18.29 5.69
C ASN A 247 20.33 19.81 5.67
N VAL A 248 19.38 20.28 6.48
CA VAL A 248 18.99 21.71 6.56
C VAL A 248 19.64 22.42 7.75
N PHE A 249 19.82 21.72 8.87
CA PHE A 249 20.36 22.27 10.11
C PHE A 249 21.70 21.63 10.47
N ASP A 250 22.60 22.40 11.10
CA ASP A 250 23.83 21.85 11.72
C ASP A 250 23.48 21.16 13.05
N ILE A 251 22.99 19.92 12.96
CA ILE A 251 22.60 19.11 14.11
C ILE A 251 23.83 18.43 14.70
N LYS A 252 24.14 18.71 15.97
CA LYS A 252 25.24 18.07 16.70
C LYS A 252 24.75 16.88 17.52
N ASN A 253 25.59 15.86 17.64
CA ASN A 253 25.28 14.75 18.53
C ASN A 253 25.27 15.26 19.99
N PRO A 254 24.24 14.97 20.79
CA PRO A 254 24.21 15.41 22.19
C PRO A 254 25.26 14.71 23.06
N TYR A 255 25.79 13.57 22.60
CA TYR A 255 26.77 12.74 23.30
C TYR A 255 28.19 12.84 22.72
N SER A 256 28.39 13.57 21.61
CA SER A 256 29.71 13.84 21.03
C SER A 256 29.71 15.18 20.30
N ASP A 257 30.83 15.90 20.28
CA ASP A 257 30.90 17.20 19.59
C ASP A 257 30.90 17.10 18.04
N LEU A 258 30.62 15.89 17.51
CA LEU A 258 30.56 15.62 16.08
C LEU A 258 29.17 15.92 15.52
N PRO A 259 29.08 16.47 14.29
CA PRO A 259 27.80 16.66 13.62
C PRO A 259 27.17 15.30 13.30
N ILE A 260 25.85 15.22 13.43
CA ILE A 260 25.09 14.09 12.90
C ILE A 260 24.84 14.38 11.42
N LYS A 261 25.39 13.55 10.54
CA LYS A 261 25.08 13.56 9.11
C LYS A 261 24.39 12.26 8.75
N GLU A 262 23.30 12.34 8.01
CA GLU A 262 22.71 11.15 7.40
C GLU A 262 23.61 10.72 6.23
N GLU A 263 24.18 9.52 6.31
CA GLU A 263 24.96 8.93 5.21
C GLU A 263 24.07 8.44 4.06
N ILE A 264 22.75 8.41 4.27
CA ILE A 264 21.77 7.91 3.30
C ILE A 264 21.27 9.08 2.45
N LEU A 265 22.13 9.57 1.56
CA LEU A 265 21.74 10.44 0.45
C LEU A 265 21.22 9.55 -0.68
N SER A 266 19.99 9.05 -0.57
CA SER A 266 19.39 8.30 -1.68
C SER A 266 17.96 8.70 -1.89
N ASN A 267 17.57 8.87 -3.17
CA ASN A 267 16.19 9.04 -3.63
C ASN A 267 15.27 7.84 -3.26
N GLU A 268 15.81 6.84 -2.56
CA GLU A 268 15.16 5.61 -2.10
C GLU A 268 15.05 5.53 -0.56
N ALA A 269 15.34 6.61 0.16
CA ALA A 269 15.26 6.64 1.62
C ALA A 269 13.85 7.00 2.09
N PHE A 270 13.23 6.14 2.90
CA PHE A 270 11.93 6.36 3.55
C PHE A 270 12.05 6.07 5.05
N TYR A 271 11.14 6.61 5.88
CA TYR A 271 11.25 6.45 7.33
C TYR A 271 10.95 5.03 7.82
N GLY A 272 10.18 4.25 7.06
CA GLY A 272 9.80 2.86 7.38
C GLY A 272 8.99 2.73 8.67
N TRP A 273 8.53 3.84 9.20
CA TRP A 273 7.86 3.95 10.49
C TRP A 273 6.35 3.72 10.38
N GLU A 274 5.66 3.74 11.51
CA GLU A 274 4.29 3.23 11.64
C GLU A 274 3.30 3.92 10.70
N VAL A 275 3.51 5.19 10.33
CA VAL A 275 2.66 5.92 9.39
C VAL A 275 2.75 5.36 7.96
N GLU A 276 3.96 5.07 7.47
CA GLU A 276 4.15 4.49 6.13
C GLU A 276 3.69 3.01 6.04
N GLN A 277 3.64 2.33 7.20
CA GLN A 277 3.06 0.99 7.30
C GLN A 277 1.53 1.03 7.10
N GLU A 278 0.84 2.05 7.62
CA GLU A 278 -0.59 2.26 7.37
C GLU A 278 -0.88 2.51 5.89
N THR A 279 -0.07 3.35 5.21
CA THR A 279 -0.16 3.57 3.76
C THR A 279 -0.03 2.26 2.99
N THR A 280 0.94 1.41 3.36
CA THR A 280 1.15 0.12 2.70
C THR A 280 -0.01 -0.84 2.95
N HIS A 281 -0.54 -0.88 4.17
CA HIS A 281 -1.65 -1.76 4.51
C HIS A 281 -2.92 -1.41 3.73
N ASP A 282 -3.25 -0.11 3.70
CA ASP A 282 -4.42 0.41 3.01
C ASP A 282 -4.33 0.20 1.49
N PHE A 283 -3.15 0.43 0.91
CA PHE A 283 -2.85 0.11 -0.49
C PHE A 283 -3.08 -1.37 -0.81
N VAL A 284 -2.56 -2.28 0.00
CA VAL A 284 -2.72 -3.73 -0.24
C VAL A 284 -4.19 -4.13 -0.19
N GLN A 285 -4.97 -3.55 0.71
CA GLN A 285 -6.41 -3.77 0.77
C GLN A 285 -7.12 -3.28 -0.50
N ALA A 286 -6.77 -2.07 -0.97
CA ALA A 286 -7.34 -1.49 -2.18
C ALA A 286 -7.08 -2.32 -3.45
N VAL A 287 -5.84 -2.80 -3.62
CA VAL A 287 -5.47 -3.72 -4.72
C VAL A 287 -6.37 -4.96 -4.69
N ARG A 288 -6.47 -5.61 -3.53
CA ARG A 288 -7.28 -6.84 -3.38
C ARG A 288 -8.75 -6.62 -3.68
N ASP A 289 -9.32 -5.54 -3.13
CA ASP A 289 -10.72 -5.21 -3.36
C ASP A 289 -10.99 -4.94 -4.84
N GLY A 290 -10.01 -4.37 -5.56
CA GLY A 290 -10.03 -4.22 -7.01
C GLY A 290 -10.01 -5.56 -7.75
N GLU A 291 -9.13 -6.50 -7.36
CA GLU A 291 -9.03 -7.82 -8.00
C GLU A 291 -10.32 -8.63 -7.83
N ILE A 292 -10.87 -8.64 -6.61
CA ILE A 292 -12.10 -9.35 -6.28
C ILE A 292 -13.28 -8.76 -7.07
N LYS A 293 -13.35 -7.43 -7.16
CA LYS A 293 -14.43 -6.77 -7.89
C LYS A 293 -14.39 -7.09 -9.38
N ALA A 294 -13.22 -6.99 -9.99
CA ALA A 294 -13.02 -7.32 -11.40
C ALA A 294 -13.43 -8.76 -11.71
N ALA A 295 -13.03 -9.71 -10.87
CA ALA A 295 -13.42 -11.10 -11.01
C ALA A 295 -14.95 -11.30 -10.95
N LYS A 296 -15.61 -10.74 -9.94
CA LYS A 296 -17.07 -10.80 -9.79
C LYS A 296 -17.80 -10.18 -10.98
N ASP A 297 -17.35 -9.02 -11.46
CA ASP A 297 -17.94 -8.37 -12.63
C ASP A 297 -17.84 -9.21 -13.90
N ASN A 298 -16.78 -10.02 -14.01
CA ASN A 298 -16.56 -10.92 -15.13
C ASN A 298 -17.13 -12.34 -14.90
N GLY A 299 -17.95 -12.51 -13.86
CA GLY A 299 -18.68 -13.74 -13.55
C GLY A 299 -17.80 -14.82 -12.91
N ILE A 300 -16.76 -14.43 -12.18
CA ILE A 300 -15.94 -15.31 -11.34
C ILE A 300 -16.26 -15.02 -9.87
N ASP A 301 -16.91 -15.97 -9.22
CA ASP A 301 -17.34 -15.86 -7.82
C ASP A 301 -16.49 -16.69 -6.85
N ASP A 302 -15.63 -17.58 -7.38
CA ASP A 302 -14.78 -18.46 -6.58
C ASP A 302 -13.31 -18.12 -6.83
N PHE A 303 -12.49 -18.19 -5.78
CA PHE A 303 -11.08 -17.82 -5.83
C PHE A 303 -10.21 -18.88 -5.18
N LEU A 304 -9.08 -19.21 -5.81
CA LEU A 304 -8.08 -20.08 -5.24
C LEU A 304 -7.25 -19.32 -4.20
N TRP A 305 -7.14 -19.87 -3.00
CA TRP A 305 -6.22 -19.36 -2.00
C TRP A 305 -4.78 -19.79 -2.29
N ILE A 306 -3.86 -18.83 -2.22
CA ILE A 306 -2.42 -19.06 -2.36
C ILE A 306 -1.74 -18.51 -1.11
N ALA A 307 -1.34 -19.39 -0.21
CA ALA A 307 -0.65 -19.00 1.02
C ALA A 307 0.85 -18.81 0.76
N ILE A 308 1.44 -17.76 1.35
CA ILE A 308 2.89 -17.59 1.41
C ILE A 308 3.33 -17.94 2.83
N LEU A 309 3.63 -19.21 3.09
CA LEU A 309 4.05 -19.66 4.40
C LEU A 309 5.49 -19.18 4.67
N ASP A 310 5.62 -18.20 5.57
CA ASP A 310 6.88 -17.66 6.07
C ASP A 310 6.78 -17.38 7.58
N LYS A 311 7.87 -16.91 8.21
CA LYS A 311 7.92 -16.63 9.65
C LYS A 311 6.86 -15.64 10.15
N LYS A 312 6.19 -14.89 9.27
CA LYS A 312 5.16 -13.90 9.60
C LYS A 312 3.74 -14.38 9.30
N THR A 313 3.60 -15.46 8.52
CA THR A 313 2.31 -15.99 8.10
C THR A 313 1.88 -17.10 9.06
N CYS A 314 0.64 -17.02 9.56
CA CYS A 314 0.12 -17.97 10.53
C CYS A 314 -0.05 -19.36 9.89
N GLU A 315 0.79 -20.32 10.27
CA GLU A 315 0.74 -21.72 9.82
C GLU A 315 -0.65 -22.33 10.10
N ILE A 316 -1.16 -22.14 11.33
CA ILE A 316 -2.43 -22.70 11.81
C ILE A 316 -3.60 -22.31 10.90
N CYS A 317 -3.61 -21.08 10.39
CA CYS A 317 -4.72 -20.60 9.60
C CYS A 317 -4.46 -20.78 8.11
N CYS A 318 -3.29 -20.38 7.61
CA CYS A 318 -3.06 -20.22 6.17
C CYS A 318 -2.62 -21.51 5.48
N GLU A 319 -2.07 -22.48 6.20
CA GLU A 319 -1.50 -23.69 5.58
C GLU A 319 -2.58 -24.60 4.99
N TRP A 320 -3.62 -24.95 5.77
CA TRP A 320 -4.67 -25.86 5.29
C TRP A 320 -5.54 -25.23 4.19
N ARG A 321 -5.52 -23.91 4.13
CA ARG A 321 -6.23 -23.03 3.19
C ARG A 321 -5.54 -22.97 1.82
N ASP A 322 -4.25 -23.26 1.76
CA ASP A 322 -3.46 -23.16 0.53
C ASP A 322 -3.95 -24.14 -0.54
N GLY A 323 -4.19 -23.62 -1.74
CA GLY A 323 -4.67 -24.41 -2.87
C GLY A 323 -6.14 -24.80 -2.83
N LEU A 324 -6.91 -24.34 -1.84
CA LEU A 324 -8.37 -24.50 -1.79
C LEU A 324 -9.08 -23.29 -2.41
N THR A 325 -10.25 -23.52 -3.00
CA THR A 325 -11.09 -22.41 -3.45
C THR A 325 -11.95 -21.85 -2.30
N THR A 326 -12.39 -20.59 -2.40
CA THR A 326 -13.25 -19.94 -1.39
C THR A 326 -14.48 -20.76 -1.04
N THR A 327 -15.06 -21.47 -2.02
CA THR A 327 -16.13 -22.43 -1.80
C THR A 327 -15.67 -23.65 -1.01
N GLU A 328 -14.56 -24.28 -1.39
CA GLU A 328 -13.98 -25.44 -0.68
C GLU A 328 -13.62 -25.10 0.78
N ILE A 329 -13.16 -23.87 1.04
CA ILE A 329 -12.87 -23.38 2.38
C ILE A 329 -14.15 -23.23 3.19
N ALA A 330 -15.19 -22.63 2.62
CA ALA A 330 -16.47 -22.44 3.31
C ALA A 330 -17.07 -23.80 3.71
N GLU A 331 -17.06 -24.77 2.79
CA GLU A 331 -17.47 -26.15 3.06
C GLU A 331 -16.66 -26.77 4.20
N LYS A 332 -15.34 -26.57 4.20
CA LYS A 332 -14.47 -27.14 5.24
C LYS A 332 -14.70 -26.50 6.61
N LEU A 333 -14.91 -25.18 6.68
CA LEU A 333 -15.27 -24.47 7.92
C LEU A 333 -16.64 -24.88 8.47
N GLU A 334 -17.57 -25.27 7.60
CA GLU A 334 -18.86 -25.83 8.03
C GLU A 334 -18.71 -27.26 8.55
N SER A 335 -17.84 -28.07 7.94
CA SER A 335 -17.60 -29.46 8.35
C SER A 335 -16.69 -29.63 9.57
N GLU A 336 -15.80 -28.67 9.84
CA GLU A 336 -14.81 -28.71 10.92
C GLU A 336 -14.91 -27.45 11.80
N PRO A 337 -15.81 -27.43 12.80
CA PRO A 337 -16.05 -26.26 13.65
C PRO A 337 -14.81 -25.73 14.39
N ASP A 338 -13.88 -26.61 14.75
CA ASP A 338 -12.63 -26.24 15.42
C ASP A 338 -11.77 -25.32 14.54
N LEU A 339 -11.80 -25.51 13.21
CA LEU A 339 -11.12 -24.61 12.27
C LEU A 339 -11.77 -23.23 12.22
N LYS A 340 -13.10 -23.18 12.34
CA LYS A 340 -13.89 -21.94 12.35
C LYS A 340 -13.67 -21.13 13.62
N GLU A 341 -13.53 -21.80 14.77
CA GLU A 341 -13.15 -21.13 16.02
C GLU A 341 -11.73 -20.56 15.96
N ALA A 342 -10.81 -21.26 15.29
CA ALA A 342 -9.44 -20.77 15.10
C ALA A 342 -9.37 -19.59 14.13
N CYS A 343 -10.13 -19.64 13.02
CA CYS A 343 -10.26 -18.56 12.04
C CYS A 343 -11.41 -18.87 11.07
N ASP A 344 -12.38 -17.99 10.94
CA ASP A 344 -13.56 -18.15 10.08
C ASP A 344 -13.40 -17.51 8.69
N ALA A 345 -12.21 -17.01 8.36
CA ALA A 345 -11.96 -16.36 7.09
C ALA A 345 -12.17 -17.32 5.92
N THR A 346 -12.87 -16.83 4.90
CA THR A 346 -13.06 -17.46 3.59
C THR A 346 -12.35 -16.71 2.46
N THR A 347 -11.77 -15.53 2.74
CA THR A 347 -11.07 -14.67 1.76
C THR A 347 -9.70 -14.25 2.25
N ALA A 348 -8.72 -14.09 1.35
CA ALA A 348 -7.38 -13.66 1.73
C ALA A 348 -7.33 -12.18 2.10
N PRO A 349 -6.48 -11.80 3.07
CA PRO A 349 -5.73 -12.65 3.99
C PRO A 349 -6.60 -13.01 5.21
N ALA A 350 -6.35 -14.17 5.82
CA ALA A 350 -7.07 -14.57 7.02
C ALA A 350 -6.81 -13.68 8.25
N HIS A 351 -5.61 -13.07 8.32
CA HIS A 351 -5.22 -12.14 9.40
C HIS A 351 -4.41 -10.99 8.84
N PHE A 352 -4.31 -9.90 9.61
CA PHE A 352 -3.56 -8.68 9.28
C PHE A 352 -2.10 -8.93 8.83
N ASN A 353 -1.41 -9.92 9.41
CA ASN A 353 -0.02 -10.25 9.08
C ASN A 353 0.14 -11.32 7.99
N CYS A 354 -0.94 -11.97 7.55
CA CYS A 354 -0.86 -13.07 6.61
C CYS A 354 -0.64 -12.56 5.18
N ARG A 355 0.26 -13.23 4.45
CA ARG A 355 0.67 -12.84 3.10
C ARG A 355 -0.04 -13.61 1.99
N CYS A 356 -1.18 -14.22 2.30
CA CYS A 356 -1.97 -14.97 1.34
C CYS A 356 -2.51 -14.06 0.22
N ARG A 357 -2.61 -14.62 -0.99
CA ARG A 357 -3.20 -14.02 -2.19
C ARG A 357 -4.40 -14.87 -2.64
N MET A 358 -5.30 -14.24 -3.40
CA MET A 358 -6.35 -14.93 -4.14
C MET A 358 -6.05 -14.89 -5.64
N ALA A 359 -6.33 -15.98 -6.33
CA ALA A 359 -6.36 -16.03 -7.79
C ALA A 359 -7.77 -16.39 -8.25
N PRO A 360 -8.37 -15.67 -9.21
CA PRO A 360 -9.71 -16.00 -9.68
C PRO A 360 -9.75 -17.43 -10.25
N PHE A 361 -10.78 -18.18 -9.88
CA PHE A 361 -10.96 -19.58 -10.25
C PHE A 361 -12.23 -19.75 -11.07
N SER A 362 -12.16 -20.50 -12.16
CA SER A 362 -13.35 -20.90 -12.91
C SER A 362 -13.16 -22.28 -13.51
N SER A 363 -14.18 -23.12 -13.36
CA SER A 363 -14.24 -24.44 -13.98
C SER A 363 -14.35 -24.39 -15.51
N ASN A 364 -14.66 -23.22 -16.09
CA ASN A 364 -14.92 -23.02 -17.52
C ASN A 364 -13.73 -22.43 -18.30
N ILE A 365 -12.54 -22.34 -17.69
CA ILE A 365 -11.36 -21.81 -18.39
C ILE A 365 -10.76 -22.93 -19.25
N GLU A 366 -10.91 -22.87 -20.57
CA GLU A 366 -10.04 -23.66 -21.44
C GLU A 366 -8.64 -23.02 -21.50
N PRO A 367 -7.55 -23.82 -21.51
CA PRO A 367 -6.21 -23.28 -21.67
C PRO A 367 -6.07 -22.67 -23.06
N PHE A 368 -6.20 -21.36 -23.15
CA PHE A 368 -6.08 -20.59 -24.39
C PHE A 368 -4.93 -19.59 -24.27
N GLU A 369 -4.06 -19.54 -25.27
CA GLU A 369 -3.13 -18.42 -25.44
C GLU A 369 -3.83 -17.35 -26.28
N PRO A 370 -4.08 -16.15 -25.75
CA PRO A 370 -4.72 -15.09 -26.52
C PRO A 370 -3.89 -14.69 -27.74
N GLU A 371 -4.58 -14.38 -28.83
CA GLU A 371 -4.00 -13.96 -30.12
C GLU A 371 -3.39 -12.54 -30.08
N THR A 372 -3.64 -11.78 -29.01
CA THR A 372 -3.20 -10.39 -28.86
C THR A 372 -1.90 -10.27 -28.08
N ASP A 373 -0.88 -9.67 -28.72
CA ASP A 373 0.41 -9.37 -28.07
C ASP A 373 0.45 -7.99 -27.38
N VAL A 374 -0.68 -7.26 -27.37
CA VAL A 374 -0.76 -5.92 -26.75
C VAL A 374 -0.49 -6.04 -25.24
N GLY A 375 0.52 -5.31 -24.76
CA GLY A 375 0.85 -5.22 -23.34
C GLY A 375 -0.18 -4.40 -22.57
N LEU A 376 -0.22 -4.54 -21.24
CA LEU A 376 -1.13 -3.77 -20.39
C LEU A 376 -0.92 -2.27 -20.56
N GLN A 377 0.33 -1.83 -20.62
CA GLN A 377 0.69 -0.42 -20.77
C GLN A 377 0.19 0.17 -22.10
N GLU A 378 0.38 -0.55 -23.20
CA GLU A 378 -0.07 -0.11 -24.53
C GLU A 378 -1.60 -0.03 -24.59
N TRP A 379 -2.27 -1.01 -23.97
CA TRP A 379 -3.72 -0.98 -23.85
C TRP A 379 -4.20 0.18 -22.98
N LEU A 380 -3.62 0.40 -21.80
CA LEU A 380 -3.99 1.49 -20.89
C LEU A 380 -3.85 2.87 -21.52
N ASN A 381 -2.81 3.09 -22.34
CA ASN A 381 -2.59 4.34 -23.07
C ASN A 381 -3.52 4.55 -24.28
N SER A 382 -4.23 3.50 -24.71
CA SER A 382 -5.21 3.56 -25.81
C SER A 382 -6.63 3.93 -25.35
N LEU A 383 -6.83 3.98 -24.03
CA LEU A 383 -8.07 4.33 -23.34
C LEU A 383 -8.17 5.85 -23.16
#